data_AF-A0ABD5XT28-F1
#
_entry.id   AF-A0ABD5XT28-F1
#
_cell.length_a   1.000
_cell.length_b   1.000
_cell.length_c   1.000
_cell.angle_alpha   90.00
_cell.angle_beta   90.00
_cell.angle_gamma   90.00
#
_symmetry.space_group_name_H-M   'P 1'
#
loop_
_entity.id
_entity.type
_entity.pdbx_description
1 polymer ?
#
loop_
_entity_poly.entity_id
_entity_poly.type
_entity_poly.pdbx_seq_one_letter_code
_entity_poly.pdbx_strand_id
1 'polypeptide(L)'
;MLAGLPVAPVPGYWYATANVWDVEVAGAYPRFTLSAPAPGPDGADGRIRYVRDGSPVTLDVDGDGTADRLGRNERVAFRTWTVVVAVVPAGPAGVGDVNGDADERSPGWPCPWAVAADRPPDSRANCPATAPE
;
A
#
# COMPACT_ATOMS: atom_id res chain seq x y z
N MET A 1 2.47 3.68 -31.72
CA MET A 1 1.41 2.76 -31.28
C MET A 1 0.28 3.62 -30.73
N LEU A 2 -1.00 3.29 -30.96
CA LEU A 2 -2.11 4.12 -30.45
C LEU A 2 -2.17 4.02 -28.92
N ALA A 3 -2.17 5.16 -28.23
CA ALA A 3 -2.36 5.27 -26.78
C ALA A 3 -3.86 5.26 -26.44
N GLY A 4 -4.53 4.13 -26.68
CA GLY A 4 -5.95 3.92 -26.32
C GLY A 4 -6.79 3.19 -27.38
N LEU A 5 -8.00 2.79 -26.99
CA LEU A 5 -8.96 2.07 -27.84
C LEU A 5 -9.69 3.07 -28.77
N PRO A 6 -9.56 2.94 -30.11
CA PRO A 6 -10.27 3.81 -31.04
C PRO A 6 -11.77 3.48 -31.05
N VAL A 7 -12.62 4.51 -30.94
CA VAL A 7 -14.08 4.38 -31.06
C VAL A 7 -14.49 4.76 -32.48
N ALA A 8 -14.87 3.75 -33.29
CA ALA A 8 -15.16 3.88 -34.71
C ALA A 8 -16.56 3.35 -35.08
N PRO A 9 -17.41 4.15 -35.74
CA PRO A 9 -18.65 3.66 -36.35
C PRO A 9 -18.45 3.15 -37.79
N VAL A 10 -17.30 3.43 -38.43
CA VAL A 10 -17.00 3.01 -39.82
C VAL A 10 -15.51 2.61 -39.95
N PRO A 11 -15.16 1.53 -40.67
CA PRO A 11 -13.76 1.15 -40.89
C PRO A 11 -12.97 2.30 -41.54
N GLY A 12 -11.86 2.71 -40.91
CA GLY A 12 -10.97 3.76 -41.41
C GLY A 12 -11.14 5.15 -40.79
N TYR A 13 -12.10 5.35 -39.89
CA TYR A 13 -12.31 6.63 -39.19
C TYR A 13 -12.69 6.40 -37.72
N TRP A 14 -12.10 7.15 -36.77
CA TRP A 14 -12.50 7.14 -35.36
C TRP A 14 -12.86 8.53 -34.89
N TYR A 15 -13.86 8.64 -34.01
CA TYR A 15 -14.31 9.94 -33.46
C TYR A 15 -13.56 10.31 -32.19
N ALA A 16 -13.17 9.30 -31.42
CA ALA A 16 -12.54 9.48 -30.14
C ALA A 16 -11.57 8.33 -29.83
N THR A 17 -10.65 8.59 -28.93
CA THR A 17 -9.80 7.59 -28.30
C THR A 17 -10.22 7.47 -26.84
N ALA A 18 -10.48 6.25 -26.39
CA ALA A 18 -10.78 5.95 -24.99
C ALA A 18 -9.58 5.29 -24.31
N ASN A 19 -9.23 5.77 -23.13
CA ASN A 19 -8.22 5.19 -22.26
C ASN A 19 -8.84 4.81 -20.92
N VAL A 20 -8.37 3.69 -20.38
CA VAL A 20 -8.82 3.14 -19.11
C VAL A 20 -7.59 2.85 -18.28
N TRP A 21 -7.53 3.42 -17.08
CA TRP A 21 -6.47 3.17 -16.11
C TRP A 21 -7.06 2.52 -14.87
N ASP A 22 -6.44 1.44 -14.43
CA ASP A 22 -6.62 0.90 -13.08
C ASP A 22 -5.58 1.56 -12.17
N VAL A 23 -6.06 2.43 -11.26
CA VAL A 23 -5.21 3.22 -10.38
C VAL A 23 -5.30 2.63 -8.98
N GLU A 24 -4.21 2.03 -8.52
CA GLU A 24 -4.08 1.52 -7.15
C GLU A 24 -3.29 2.49 -6.26
N VAL A 25 -3.81 2.73 -5.06
CA VAL A 25 -3.11 3.41 -3.97
C VAL A 25 -2.95 2.44 -2.81
N ALA A 26 -1.71 2.22 -2.39
CA ALA A 26 -1.39 1.34 -1.29
C ALA A 26 -0.45 2.00 -0.28
N GLY A 27 -0.59 1.62 0.99
CA GLY A 27 0.20 2.20 2.07
C GLY A 27 0.03 1.48 3.40
N ALA A 28 0.80 1.88 4.39
CA ALA A 28 0.70 1.36 5.74
C ALA A 28 0.94 2.44 6.79
N TYR A 29 0.24 2.34 7.92
CA TYR A 29 0.48 3.20 9.06
C TYR A 29 1.81 2.81 9.73
N PRO A 30 2.72 3.76 9.99
CA PRO A 30 3.97 3.48 10.71
C PRO A 30 3.73 2.83 12.08
N ARG A 31 2.70 3.34 12.77
CA ARG A 31 2.17 2.87 14.03
C ARG A 31 0.68 3.20 14.09
N PHE A 32 -0.14 2.21 14.41
CA PHE A 32 -1.56 2.38 14.66
C PHE A 32 -1.84 2.07 16.13
N THR A 33 -2.58 2.95 16.83
CA THR A 33 -2.91 2.77 18.24
C THR A 33 -4.40 3.00 18.44
N LEU A 34 -5.09 2.02 19.02
CA LEU A 34 -6.45 2.16 19.53
C LEU A 34 -6.41 2.13 21.05
N SER A 35 -7.25 2.95 21.68
CA SER A 35 -7.49 2.83 23.11
C SER A 35 -8.95 2.98 23.43
N ALA A 36 -9.42 2.09 24.30
CA ALA A 36 -10.79 2.03 24.73
C ALA A 36 -10.84 1.87 26.26
N PRO A 37 -11.89 2.38 26.93
CA PRO A 37 -12.19 1.99 28.31
C PRO A 37 -12.38 0.47 28.39
N ALA A 38 -11.87 -0.14 29.44
CA ALA A 38 -12.06 -1.56 29.74
C ALA A 38 -12.10 -1.74 31.26
N PRO A 39 -13.08 -2.43 31.84
CA PRO A 39 -13.10 -2.67 33.28
C PRO A 39 -11.82 -3.38 33.72
N GLY A 40 -11.19 -2.87 34.79
CA GLY A 40 -10.07 -3.55 35.44
C GLY A 40 -10.52 -4.86 36.09
N PRO A 41 -9.61 -5.81 36.37
CA PRO A 41 -9.92 -7.05 37.08
C PRO A 41 -10.59 -6.82 38.46
N ASP A 42 -10.35 -5.64 39.04
CA ASP A 42 -10.84 -5.12 40.31
C ASP A 42 -12.10 -4.22 40.17
N GLY A 43 -12.65 -4.08 38.96
CA GLY A 43 -13.80 -3.22 38.69
C GLY A 43 -13.48 -1.72 38.60
N ALA A 44 -12.19 -1.34 38.61
CA ALA A 44 -11.76 0.04 38.39
C ALA A 44 -11.89 0.45 36.90
N ASP A 45 -11.91 1.76 36.65
CA ASP A 45 -11.86 2.33 35.29
C ASP A 45 -10.48 2.06 34.67
N GLY A 46 -10.37 0.94 33.97
CA GLY A 46 -9.19 0.56 33.20
C GLY A 46 -9.24 1.08 31.75
N ARG A 47 -8.10 1.01 31.08
CA ARG A 47 -7.99 1.26 29.64
C ARG A 47 -7.19 0.16 28.98
N ILE A 48 -7.71 -0.35 27.87
CA ILE A 48 -6.95 -1.20 26.97
C ILE A 48 -6.29 -0.35 25.89
N ARG A 49 -5.04 -0.69 25.55
CA ARG A 49 -4.31 -0.10 24.42
C ARG A 49 -3.90 -1.21 23.47
N TYR A 50 -4.37 -1.11 22.24
CA TYR A 50 -3.97 -1.98 21.13
C TYR A 50 -3.03 -1.21 20.22
N VAL A 51 -1.88 -1.79 19.87
CA VAL A 51 -0.84 -1.17 19.05
C VAL A 51 -0.46 -2.11 17.91
N ARG A 52 -0.35 -1.59 16.69
CA ARG A 52 0.24 -2.26 15.52
C ARG A 52 1.41 -1.45 14.98
N ASP A 53 2.63 -1.96 15.09
CA ASP A 53 3.86 -1.20 14.80
C ASP A 53 4.99 -2.01 14.16
N GLY A 54 4.77 -3.27 13.80
CA GLY A 54 5.74 -4.16 13.15
C GLY A 54 6.81 -4.75 14.07
N SER A 55 6.77 -4.48 15.37
CA SER A 55 7.74 -5.03 16.33
C SER A 55 7.67 -6.57 16.40
N PRO A 56 8.78 -7.27 16.66
CA PRO A 56 8.75 -8.70 16.98
C PRO A 56 7.99 -8.92 18.29
N VAL A 57 7.17 -9.96 18.34
CA VAL A 57 6.55 -10.41 19.59
C VAL A 57 7.46 -11.46 20.21
N THR A 58 7.86 -11.24 21.46
CA THR A 58 8.78 -12.12 22.18
C THR A 58 8.25 -12.46 23.57
N LEU A 59 8.46 -13.69 24.01
CA LEU A 59 8.12 -14.18 25.34
C LEU A 59 9.07 -15.32 25.69
N ASP A 60 9.58 -15.34 26.92
CA ASP A 60 10.26 -16.53 27.46
C ASP A 60 9.20 -17.61 27.74
N VAL A 61 9.15 -18.63 26.89
CA VAL A 61 8.12 -19.68 26.97
C VAL A 61 8.55 -20.83 27.87
N ASP A 62 9.85 -21.12 27.94
CA ASP A 62 10.39 -22.27 28.65
C ASP A 62 10.94 -21.92 30.05
N GLY A 63 10.99 -20.63 30.39
CA GLY A 63 11.44 -20.14 31.69
C GLY A 63 12.96 -20.13 31.84
N ASP A 64 13.71 -20.20 30.74
CA ASP A 64 15.18 -20.21 30.76
C ASP A 64 15.80 -18.81 30.89
N GLY A 65 14.99 -17.75 30.86
CA GLY A 65 15.40 -16.36 30.94
C GLY A 65 15.70 -15.70 29.58
N THR A 66 15.56 -16.44 28.48
CA THR A 66 15.75 -15.98 27.11
C THR A 66 14.40 -15.75 26.45
N ALA A 67 14.25 -14.62 25.74
CA ALA A 67 12.99 -14.33 25.07
C ALA A 67 12.91 -15.05 23.71
N ASP A 68 11.94 -15.96 23.55
CA ASP A 68 11.63 -16.60 22.28
C ASP A 68 10.81 -15.70 21.38
N ARG A 69 11.06 -15.73 20.08
CA ARG A 69 10.28 -14.98 19.11
C ARG A 69 9.03 -15.75 18.69
N LEU A 70 7.86 -15.21 19.06
CA LEU A 70 6.54 -15.79 18.77
C LEU A 70 5.92 -15.28 17.48
N GLY A 71 6.33 -14.11 16.99
CA GLY A 71 5.76 -13.56 15.77
C GLY A 71 6.13 -12.11 15.49
N ARG A 72 5.21 -11.40 14.82
CA ARG A 72 5.30 -9.96 14.54
C ARG A 72 3.97 -9.26 14.78
N ASN A 73 4.07 -8.06 15.32
CA ASN A 73 2.94 -7.16 15.50
C ASN A 73 2.64 -6.41 14.19
N GLU A 74 2.13 -7.11 13.18
CA GLU A 74 1.97 -6.57 11.81
C GLU A 74 1.27 -5.21 11.75
N ARG A 75 1.81 -4.31 10.92
CA ARG A 75 1.27 -2.96 10.72
C ARG A 75 -0.08 -3.02 10.01
N VAL A 76 -0.90 -2.00 10.26
CA VAL A 76 -2.14 -1.82 9.51
C VAL A 76 -1.80 -1.25 8.14
N ALA A 77 -2.05 -2.04 7.10
CA ALA A 77 -1.90 -1.66 5.70
C ALA A 77 -3.27 -1.43 5.05
N PHE A 78 -3.29 -0.62 4.00
CA PHE A 78 -4.47 -0.40 3.18
C PHE A 78 -4.09 -0.46 1.70
N ARG A 79 -5.07 -0.87 0.89
CA ARG A 79 -5.02 -0.89 -0.56
C ARG A 79 -6.40 -0.46 -1.05
N THR A 80 -6.43 0.50 -1.94
CA THR A 80 -7.66 0.95 -2.59
C THR A 80 -7.37 1.17 -4.06
N TRP A 81 -8.36 0.96 -4.91
CA TRP A 81 -8.21 1.12 -6.34
C TRP A 81 -9.41 1.87 -6.92
N THR A 82 -9.20 2.47 -8.08
CA THR A 82 -10.25 3.12 -8.86
C THR A 82 -9.95 3.02 -10.34
N VAL A 83 -10.99 2.98 -11.16
CA VAL A 83 -10.85 2.99 -12.61
C VAL A 83 -11.13 4.40 -13.12
N VAL A 84 -10.16 4.95 -13.85
CA VAL A 84 -10.28 6.23 -14.53
C VAL A 84 -10.49 5.97 -16.01
N VAL A 85 -11.51 6.59 -16.60
CA VAL A 85 -11.78 6.54 -18.04
C VAL A 85 -11.67 7.93 -18.61
N ALA A 86 -10.82 8.12 -19.63
CA ALA A 86 -10.76 9.36 -20.39
C ALA A 86 -11.10 9.11 -21.85
N VAL A 87 -11.95 9.97 -22.40
CA VAL A 87 -12.34 9.96 -23.81
C VAL A 87 -11.97 11.30 -24.42
N VAL A 88 -11.11 11.30 -25.43
CA VAL A 88 -10.67 12.52 -26.12
C VAL A 88 -11.08 12.49 -27.59
N PRO A 89 -11.38 13.66 -28.21
CA PRO A 89 -11.63 13.74 -29.64
C PRO A 89 -10.46 13.19 -30.47
N ALA A 90 -10.74 12.74 -31.68
CA ALA A 90 -9.71 12.30 -32.63
C ALA A 90 -8.68 13.41 -32.90
N GLY A 91 -7.42 13.14 -32.60
CA GLY A 91 -6.32 14.08 -32.79
C GLY A 91 -4.98 13.53 -32.26
N PRO A 92 -3.85 14.18 -32.59
CA PRO A 92 -2.50 13.69 -32.26
C PRO A 92 -2.16 13.74 -30.76
N ALA A 93 -2.91 14.50 -29.95
CA ALA A 93 -2.76 14.51 -28.50
C ALA A 93 -3.66 13.42 -27.89
N GLY A 94 -3.20 12.17 -27.94
CA GLY A 94 -3.76 11.11 -27.09
C GLY A 94 -3.50 11.44 -25.62
N VAL A 95 -4.47 11.14 -24.75
CA VAL A 95 -4.23 11.15 -23.30
C VAL A 95 -3.55 9.84 -22.91
N GLY A 96 -2.41 9.93 -22.24
CA GLY A 96 -1.81 8.79 -21.57
C GLY A 96 -0.63 8.20 -22.31
N ASP A 97 0.49 8.91 -22.25
CA ASP A 97 1.75 8.22 -22.14
C ASP A 97 2.83 9.18 -21.64
N VAL A 98 3.32 8.99 -20.41
CA VAL A 98 4.49 9.76 -19.95
C VAL A 98 5.80 9.07 -20.37
N ASN A 99 5.82 7.72 -20.42
CA ASN A 99 7.05 6.93 -20.56
C ASN A 99 7.00 5.68 -21.47
N GLY A 100 5.85 5.24 -21.97
CA GLY A 100 5.68 4.11 -22.89
C GLY A 100 5.03 2.88 -22.28
N ASP A 101 4.75 2.89 -20.97
CA ASP A 101 4.52 1.68 -20.18
C ASP A 101 3.07 1.48 -19.79
N ALA A 102 2.59 0.24 -19.84
CA ALA A 102 1.24 -0.12 -19.41
C ALA A 102 1.08 -0.19 -17.87
N ASP A 103 2.21 -0.25 -17.13
CA ASP A 103 2.27 -0.20 -15.66
C ASP A 103 3.18 0.97 -15.27
N GLU A 104 2.58 2.04 -14.76
CA GLU A 104 3.31 3.20 -14.24
C GLU A 104 3.25 3.18 -12.71
N ARG A 105 4.43 3.24 -12.07
CA ARG A 105 4.54 3.23 -10.61
C ARG A 105 5.12 4.53 -10.09
N SER A 106 4.43 5.11 -9.12
CA SER A 106 5.01 6.23 -8.36
C SER A 106 6.29 5.76 -7.64
N PRO A 107 7.25 6.66 -7.38
CA PRO A 107 8.43 6.35 -6.56
C PRO A 107 8.06 5.99 -5.12
N GLY A 108 6.80 6.10 -4.70
CA GLY A 108 6.35 5.74 -3.36
C GLY A 108 6.83 6.72 -2.29
N TRP A 109 6.47 6.41 -1.04
CA TRP A 109 6.98 7.12 0.14
C TRP A 109 8.12 6.33 0.76
N PRO A 110 9.16 7.00 1.31
CA PRO A 110 10.21 6.32 2.06
C PRO A 110 9.62 5.48 3.21
N CYS A 111 10.13 4.27 3.37
CA CYS A 111 9.69 3.36 4.42
C CYS A 111 9.82 4.00 5.81
N PRO A 112 8.71 4.26 6.53
CA PRO A 112 8.74 4.92 7.84
C PRO A 112 9.50 4.11 8.90
N TRP A 113 9.76 2.84 8.63
CA TRP A 113 10.41 1.88 9.51
C TRP A 113 11.78 1.40 9.02
N ALA A 114 12.24 1.84 7.84
CA ALA A 114 13.61 1.61 7.41
C ALA A 114 14.63 2.37 8.28
N VAL A 115 14.18 3.39 9.01
CA VAL A 115 14.97 4.08 10.06
C VAL A 115 15.07 3.30 11.37
N ALA A 116 14.33 2.20 11.55
CA ALA A 116 14.29 1.43 12.79
C ALA A 116 14.92 0.03 12.70
N ALA A 117 15.41 -0.38 11.53
CA ALA A 117 16.07 -1.67 11.35
C ALA A 117 17.49 -1.45 10.83
N ASP A 118 18.46 -2.11 11.45
CA ASP A 118 19.84 -2.31 10.96
C ASP A 118 19.87 -3.07 9.61
N ARG A 119 19.22 -2.55 8.57
CA ARG A 119 19.25 -3.09 7.22
C ARG A 119 20.15 -2.21 6.33
N PRO A 120 21.02 -2.81 5.48
CA PRO A 120 21.87 -2.04 4.58
C PRO A 120 21.06 -1.08 3.69
N PRO A 121 21.56 0.13 3.42
CA PRO A 121 20.83 1.19 2.73
C PRO A 121 20.70 1.02 1.21
N ASP A 122 21.03 -0.14 0.64
CA ASP A 122 21.10 -0.32 -0.83
C ASP A 122 19.80 -0.81 -1.49
N SER A 123 18.77 -1.20 -0.72
CA SER A 123 17.48 -1.52 -1.32
C SER A 123 16.64 -0.27 -1.51
N ARG A 124 16.68 0.33 -2.71
CA ARG A 124 15.64 1.24 -3.24
C ARG A 124 14.27 0.54 -3.41
N ALA A 125 14.00 -0.50 -2.64
CA ALA A 125 12.74 -1.19 -2.65
C ALA A 125 11.75 -0.34 -1.88
N ASN A 126 10.80 0.26 -2.60
CA ASN A 126 9.57 0.73 -2.00
C ASN A 126 9.02 -0.35 -1.08
N CYS A 127 8.59 0.05 0.12
CA CYS A 127 7.98 -0.87 1.07
C CYS A 127 6.90 -1.68 0.33
N PRO A 128 6.97 -3.02 0.34
CA PRO A 128 5.86 -3.80 -0.17
C PRO A 128 4.63 -3.37 0.64
N ALA A 129 3.57 -3.01 -0.08
CA ALA A 129 2.27 -2.73 0.54
C ALA A 129 1.69 -3.95 1.27
N THR A 130 2.29 -5.12 1.03
CA THR A 130 1.95 -6.40 1.64
C THR A 130 2.98 -6.78 2.70
N ALA A 131 2.48 -7.33 3.81
CA ALA A 131 3.34 -8.15 4.68
C ALA A 131 3.90 -9.32 3.85
N PRO A 132 5.16 -9.75 4.05
CA PRO A 132 5.60 -11.02 3.52
C PRO A 132 4.75 -12.14 4.13
N GLU A 133 4.32 -13.09 3.30
CA GLU A 133 3.68 -14.36 3.73
C GLU A 133 4.55 -15.14 4.72
#